data_AF-A0A7H0H494-F1
#
_entry.id   AF-A0A7H0H494-F1
#
_cell.length_a   1.000
_cell.length_b   1.000
_cell.length_c   1.000
_cell.angle_alpha   90.00
_cell.angle_beta   90.00
_cell.angle_gamma   90.00
#
_symmetry.space_group_name_H-M   'P 1'
#
loop_
_entity.id
_entity.type
_entity.pdbx_description
1 polymer ?
#
loop_
_entity_poly.entity_id
_entity_poly.type
_entity_poly.pdbx_seq_one_letter_code
_entity_poly.pdbx_strand_id
1 'polypeptide(L)'
;MVAVVGVAGGVGATVVALAVAEALGASRLVEFSAPGLSGLAAASSVELGTRQGWIIGSRGGVQLQRLASSDAVMLAASEADGLTVMDLGLWPDDLAGTRPGVLVAVAACSVPSVRRLEARLDQLKSSVQVVPVITAVPGRSLPKPVGGVLGPSIRRSAAAGRLVLVPECSSLRVGGVTVDPLPRRLQSAAGVIASRVKELS
;
A
#
# COMPACT_ATOMS: atom_id res chain seq x y z
N MET A 1 -4.44 12.67 0.93
CA MET A 1 -4.00 11.56 0.06
C MET A 1 -3.17 10.59 0.86
N VAL A 2 -3.28 9.30 0.57
CA VAL A 2 -2.49 8.24 1.22
C VAL A 2 -1.60 7.61 0.17
N ALA A 3 -0.30 7.50 0.41
CA ALA A 3 0.59 6.75 -0.46
C ALA A 3 0.95 5.42 0.19
N VAL A 4 0.99 4.36 -0.60
CA VAL A 4 1.45 3.03 -0.19
C VAL A 4 2.68 2.67 -0.99
N VAL A 5 3.70 2.17 -0.31
CA VAL A 5 5.01 1.95 -0.90
C VAL A 5 5.69 0.70 -0.34
N GLY A 6 6.30 -0.09 -1.21
CA GLY A 6 7.08 -1.26 -0.85
C GLY A 6 8.57 -0.94 -0.74
N VAL A 7 9.24 -1.50 0.27
CA VAL A 7 10.70 -1.38 0.42
C VAL A 7 11.48 -2.29 -0.54
N ALA A 8 10.79 -3.20 -1.23
CA ALA A 8 11.30 -4.09 -2.26
C ALA A 8 10.14 -4.61 -3.12
N GLY A 9 10.44 -5.20 -4.28
CA GLY A 9 9.45 -5.93 -5.08
C GLY A 9 8.88 -7.13 -4.33
N GLY A 10 7.59 -7.43 -4.54
CA GLY A 10 6.94 -8.63 -3.98
C GLY A 10 6.60 -8.56 -2.47
N VAL A 11 6.78 -7.41 -1.80
CA VAL A 11 6.43 -7.26 -0.38
C VAL A 11 4.91 -7.09 -0.13
N GLY A 12 4.10 -7.07 -1.19
CA GLY A 12 2.65 -6.93 -1.11
C GLY A 12 2.13 -5.49 -1.01
N ALA A 13 2.90 -4.50 -1.46
CA ALA A 13 2.49 -3.09 -1.43
C ALA A 13 1.15 -2.85 -2.15
N THR A 14 0.97 -3.39 -3.36
CA THR A 14 -0.28 -3.28 -4.13
C THR A 14 -1.48 -3.91 -3.44
N VAL A 15 -1.29 -5.09 -2.81
CA VAL A 15 -2.34 -5.75 -2.03
C VAL A 15 -2.74 -4.90 -0.83
N VAL A 16 -1.75 -4.32 -0.13
CA VAL A 16 -2.01 -3.40 0.99
C VAL A 16 -2.70 -2.13 0.49
N ALA A 17 -2.29 -1.57 -0.65
CA ALA A 17 -2.90 -0.38 -1.23
C ALA A 17 -4.38 -0.57 -1.56
N LEU A 18 -4.72 -1.70 -2.19
CA LEU A 18 -6.11 -2.06 -2.46
C LEU A 18 -6.91 -2.23 -1.17
N ALA A 19 -6.37 -3.00 -0.21
CA ALA A 19 -7.08 -3.24 1.05
C ALA A 19 -7.30 -1.95 1.85
N VAL A 20 -6.32 -1.04 1.85
CA VAL A 20 -6.41 0.28 2.48
C VAL A 20 -7.42 1.17 1.76
N ALA A 21 -7.44 1.17 0.42
CA ALA A 21 -8.41 1.92 -0.36
C ALA A 21 -9.85 1.47 -0.04
N GLU A 22 -10.10 0.15 -0.02
CA GLU A 22 -11.40 -0.41 0.38
C GLU A 22 -11.77 -0.04 1.83
N ALA A 23 -10.83 -0.19 2.77
CA ALA A 23 -11.08 0.08 4.20
C ALA A 23 -11.30 1.57 4.52
N LEU A 24 -10.70 2.47 3.73
CA LEU A 24 -10.88 3.91 3.87
C LEU A 24 -12.12 4.42 3.13
N GLY A 25 -12.75 3.60 2.29
CA GLY A 25 -13.81 4.06 1.37
C GLY A 25 -13.26 5.08 0.37
N ALA A 26 -12.04 4.86 -0.12
CA ALA A 26 -11.39 5.73 -1.08
C ALA A 26 -12.17 5.76 -2.40
N SER A 27 -12.34 6.94 -2.99
CA SER A 27 -13.01 7.06 -4.28
C SER A 27 -12.14 6.53 -5.41
N ARG A 28 -10.81 6.60 -5.26
CA ARG A 28 -9.87 6.04 -6.25
C ARG A 28 -8.58 5.48 -5.65
N LEU A 29 -8.08 4.45 -6.31
CA LEU A 29 -6.75 3.88 -6.15
C LEU A 29 -5.99 4.04 -7.46
N VAL A 30 -4.86 4.75 -7.42
CA VAL A 30 -4.01 5.02 -8.58
C VAL A 30 -2.72 4.21 -8.45
N GLU A 31 -2.49 3.27 -9.37
CA GLU A 31 -1.30 2.42 -9.42
C GLU A 31 -0.28 2.99 -10.40
N PHE A 32 0.88 3.39 -9.86
CA PHE A 32 2.00 3.96 -10.61
C PHE A 32 2.99 2.91 -11.13
N SER A 33 2.73 1.62 -10.90
CA SER A 33 3.50 0.52 -11.50
C SER A 33 3.40 0.59 -13.03
N ALA A 34 4.52 0.35 -13.71
CA ALA A 34 4.54 0.22 -15.16
C ALA A 34 3.53 -0.85 -15.63
N PRO A 35 2.95 -0.74 -16.84
CA PRO A 35 1.87 -1.62 -17.28
C PRO A 35 2.16 -3.13 -17.13
N GLY A 36 3.38 -3.55 -17.47
CA GLY A 36 3.81 -4.97 -17.35
C GLY A 36 4.08 -5.45 -15.91
N LEU A 37 4.02 -4.56 -14.92
CA LEU A 37 4.21 -4.84 -13.51
C LEU A 37 2.95 -4.59 -12.67
N SER A 38 1.82 -4.29 -13.32
CA SER A 38 0.57 -3.98 -12.62
C SER A 38 0.07 -5.18 -11.80
N GLY A 39 -0.10 -4.98 -10.50
CA GLY A 39 -0.68 -5.95 -9.57
C GLY A 39 -2.21 -5.89 -9.48
N LEU A 40 -2.84 -4.90 -10.14
CA LEU A 40 -4.29 -4.69 -10.14
C LEU A 40 -4.98 -5.11 -11.44
N ALA A 41 -4.26 -5.70 -12.40
CA ALA A 41 -4.80 -6.02 -13.73
C ALA A 41 -6.08 -6.88 -13.71
N ALA A 42 -6.22 -7.77 -12.73
CA ALA A 42 -7.39 -8.63 -12.54
C ALA A 42 -8.31 -8.20 -11.38
N ALA A 43 -8.06 -7.02 -10.78
CA ALA A 43 -8.77 -6.56 -9.59
C ALA A 43 -10.12 -5.89 -9.90
N SER A 44 -10.26 -5.30 -11.10
CA SER A 44 -11.46 -4.57 -11.55
C SER A 44 -12.63 -5.53 -11.80
N SER A 45 -13.79 -5.28 -11.19
CA SER A 45 -15.04 -5.97 -11.55
C SER A 45 -15.64 -5.44 -12.86
N VAL A 46 -15.33 -4.19 -13.21
CA VAL A 46 -15.75 -3.56 -14.48
C VAL A 46 -14.59 -2.72 -15.01
N GLU A 47 -14.25 -2.89 -16.28
CA GLU A 47 -13.30 -2.02 -17.00
C GLU A 47 -14.09 -0.94 -17.75
N LEU A 48 -13.74 0.33 -17.52
CA LEU A 48 -14.41 1.53 -18.04
C LEU A 48 -13.69 2.14 -19.24
N GLY A 49 -12.59 1.52 -19.69
CA GLY A 49 -11.79 1.95 -20.84
C GLY A 49 -10.54 2.72 -20.45
N THR A 50 -9.96 3.44 -21.41
CA THR A 50 -8.68 4.14 -21.25
C THR A 50 -8.85 5.65 -21.37
N ARG A 51 -8.19 6.43 -20.50
CA ARG A 51 -8.19 7.89 -20.51
C ARG A 51 -6.80 8.43 -20.20
N GLN A 52 -6.24 9.26 -21.10
CA GLN A 52 -4.96 9.95 -20.90
C GLN A 52 -3.80 9.03 -20.43
N GLY A 53 -3.72 7.84 -21.01
CA GLY A 53 -2.69 6.85 -20.66
C GLY A 53 -3.01 6.01 -19.41
N TRP A 54 -4.21 6.10 -18.85
CA TRP A 54 -4.68 5.27 -17.73
C TRP A 54 -5.79 4.32 -18.16
N ILE A 55 -5.66 3.04 -17.83
CA ILE A 55 -6.77 2.09 -17.84
C ILE A 55 -7.59 2.36 -16.58
N ILE A 56 -8.88 2.62 -16.75
CA ILE A 56 -9.82 2.91 -15.68
C ILE A 56 -10.72 1.70 -15.50
N GLY A 57 -10.74 1.15 -14.29
CA GLY A 57 -11.69 0.14 -13.85
C GLY A 57 -12.42 0.57 -12.58
N SER A 58 -13.30 -0.29 -12.11
CA SER A 58 -13.98 -0.13 -10.82
C SER A 58 -14.05 -1.44 -10.08
N ARG A 59 -14.07 -1.33 -8.76
CA ARG A 59 -14.22 -2.44 -7.84
C ARG A 59 -14.98 -1.96 -6.60
N GLY A 60 -16.23 -2.41 -6.46
CA GLY A 60 -17.12 -1.86 -5.46
C GLY A 60 -17.24 -0.33 -5.61
N GLY A 61 -16.98 0.41 -4.54
CA GLY A 61 -16.99 1.88 -4.55
C GLY A 61 -15.68 2.54 -4.98
N VAL A 62 -14.64 1.78 -5.31
CA VAL A 62 -13.30 2.31 -5.62
C VAL A 62 -13.05 2.28 -7.13
N GLN A 63 -12.70 3.43 -7.71
CA GLN A 63 -12.15 3.48 -9.07
C GLN A 63 -10.69 3.04 -9.07
N LEU A 64 -10.33 2.11 -9.94
CA LEU A 64 -8.94 1.66 -10.11
C LEU A 64 -8.36 2.35 -11.34
N GLN A 65 -7.20 3.00 -11.20
CA GLN A 65 -6.49 3.64 -12.30
C GLN A 65 -5.12 2.98 -12.43
N ARG A 66 -4.85 2.33 -13.56
CA ARG A 66 -3.60 1.63 -13.85
C ARG A 66 -2.93 2.25 -15.06
N LEU A 67 -1.60 2.33 -15.10
CA LEU A 67 -0.92 2.84 -16.28
C LEU A 67 -1.19 1.94 -17.50
N ALA A 68 -1.63 2.56 -18.59
CA ALA A 68 -1.66 1.97 -19.94
C ALA A 68 -0.34 2.23 -20.66
N SER A 69 0.28 3.38 -20.39
CA SER A 69 1.52 3.85 -21.01
C SER A 69 2.36 4.67 -20.02
N SER A 70 3.66 4.79 -20.26
CA SER A 70 4.59 5.52 -19.38
C SER A 70 4.49 7.05 -19.48
N ASP A 71 3.85 7.56 -20.54
CA ASP A 71 3.59 8.98 -20.80
C ASP A 71 2.22 9.44 -20.27
N ALA A 72 1.57 8.61 -19.44
CA ALA A 72 0.27 8.92 -18.88
C ALA A 72 0.31 10.24 -18.10
N VAL A 73 -0.70 11.07 -18.34
CA VAL A 73 -0.88 12.34 -17.62
C VAL A 73 -1.75 12.08 -16.42
N MET A 74 -1.30 12.45 -15.22
CA MET A 74 -2.05 12.22 -13.98
C MET A 74 -3.45 12.83 -14.09
N LEU A 75 -4.47 11.99 -13.88
CA LEU A 75 -5.86 12.43 -13.92
C LEU A 75 -6.13 13.35 -12.73
N ALA A 76 -6.55 14.58 -13.02
CA ALA A 76 -7.00 15.52 -11.99
C ALA A 76 -8.05 14.86 -11.10
N ALA A 77 -7.95 15.10 -9.78
CA ALA A 77 -9.06 14.75 -8.90
C ALA A 77 -10.23 15.70 -9.22
N SER A 78 -11.41 15.16 -9.51
CA SER A 78 -12.65 15.94 -9.49
C SER A 78 -12.88 16.50 -8.09
N GLU A 79 -13.60 17.62 -7.95
CA GLU A 79 -13.96 18.17 -6.64
C GLU A 79 -14.83 17.21 -5.80
N ALA A 80 -15.44 16.20 -6.44
CA ALA A 80 -16.19 15.13 -5.78
C ALA A 80 -15.36 13.87 -5.44
N ASP A 81 -14.07 13.80 -5.81
CA ASP A 81 -13.25 12.57 -5.83
C ASP A 81 -12.75 12.06 -4.46
N GLY A 82 -13.28 12.58 -3.36
CA GLY A 82 -13.03 12.06 -2.01
C GLY A 82 -11.55 11.73 -1.73
N LEU A 83 -11.30 10.59 -1.08
CA LEU A 83 -9.95 10.17 -0.75
C LEU A 83 -9.27 9.44 -1.93
N THR A 84 -8.06 9.86 -2.26
CA THR A 84 -7.15 9.14 -3.18
C THR A 84 -6.12 8.33 -2.40
N VAL A 85 -6.00 7.04 -2.77
CA VAL A 85 -4.87 6.18 -2.41
C VAL A 85 -3.95 6.02 -3.63
N MET A 86 -2.65 6.18 -3.42
CA MET A 86 -1.63 6.02 -4.45
C MET A 86 -0.83 4.75 -4.14
N ASP A 87 -0.86 3.76 -5.02
CA ASP A 87 0.09 2.65 -5.00
C ASP A 87 1.34 3.06 -5.79
N LEU A 88 2.40 3.39 -5.06
CA LEU A 88 3.68 3.78 -5.65
C LEU A 88 4.51 2.56 -6.07
N GLY A 89 4.07 1.34 -5.74
CA GLY A 89 4.84 0.13 -5.98
C GLY A 89 6.11 0.10 -5.15
N LEU A 90 7.26 0.38 -5.77
CA LEU A 90 8.57 0.44 -5.10
C LEU A 90 8.84 1.84 -4.54
N TRP A 91 9.60 1.92 -3.45
CA TRP A 91 10.06 3.18 -2.87
C TRP A 91 10.77 4.09 -3.89
N PRO A 92 10.15 5.21 -4.31
CA PRO A 92 10.74 6.10 -5.29
C PRO A 92 11.84 6.94 -4.66
N ASP A 93 12.84 7.34 -5.46
CA ASP A 93 13.92 8.20 -4.99
C ASP A 93 13.40 9.59 -4.60
N ASP A 94 12.47 10.16 -5.36
CA ASP A 94 11.78 11.41 -5.02
C ASP A 94 10.39 11.17 -4.42
N LEU A 95 10.36 10.57 -3.21
CA LEU A 95 9.11 10.45 -2.47
C LEU A 95 8.52 11.83 -2.10
N ALA A 96 9.37 12.84 -1.87
CA ALA A 96 8.93 14.17 -1.48
C ALA A 96 8.07 14.84 -2.57
N GLY A 97 8.40 14.62 -3.84
CA GLY A 97 7.60 15.07 -4.99
C GLY A 97 6.17 14.54 -4.99
N THR A 98 5.92 13.37 -4.39
CA THR A 98 4.57 12.77 -4.29
C THR A 98 3.68 13.41 -3.21
N ARG A 99 4.27 14.19 -2.29
CA ARG A 99 3.60 14.93 -1.21
C ARG A 99 2.47 14.15 -0.51
N PRO A 100 2.74 12.94 0.02
CA PRO A 100 1.71 12.16 0.69
C PRO A 100 1.34 12.83 2.02
N GLY A 101 0.05 12.80 2.39
CA GLY A 101 -0.37 13.20 3.74
C GLY A 101 0.07 12.16 4.77
N VAL A 102 -0.22 10.89 4.46
CA VAL A 102 0.24 9.72 5.23
C VAL A 102 0.88 8.71 4.28
N LEU A 103 2.01 8.15 4.69
CA LEU A 103 2.73 7.09 4.00
C LEU A 103 2.50 5.74 4.70
N VAL A 104 2.01 4.75 3.96
CA VAL A 104 1.96 3.35 4.39
C VAL A 104 3.18 2.63 3.81
N ALA A 105 4.16 2.33 4.67
CA ALA A 105 5.44 1.77 4.27
C ALA A 105 5.48 0.26 4.50
N VAL A 106 5.57 -0.53 3.43
CA VAL A 106 5.34 -1.97 3.42
C VAL A 106 6.65 -2.75 3.29
N ALA A 107 6.86 -3.68 4.22
CA ALA A 107 7.93 -4.67 4.19
C ALA A 107 7.37 -6.08 4.31
N ALA A 108 8.06 -7.07 3.76
CA ALA A 108 7.76 -8.48 4.04
C ALA A 108 8.32 -8.90 5.40
N CYS A 109 7.74 -9.93 6.02
CA CYS A 109 8.21 -10.55 7.26
C CYS A 109 9.54 -11.31 7.05
N SER A 110 10.62 -10.58 6.76
CA SER A 110 11.98 -11.09 6.60
C SER A 110 13.00 -10.09 7.14
N VAL A 111 14.15 -10.58 7.60
CA VAL A 111 15.24 -9.73 8.11
C VAL A 111 15.70 -8.70 7.07
N PRO A 112 15.98 -9.05 5.79
CA PRO A 112 16.42 -8.07 4.81
C PRO A 112 15.36 -6.99 4.53
N SER A 113 14.08 -7.37 4.45
CA SER A 113 13.02 -6.40 4.16
C SER A 113 12.79 -5.43 5.32
N VAL A 114 12.83 -5.91 6.56
CA VAL A 114 12.69 -5.06 7.75
C VAL A 114 13.88 -4.11 7.91
N ARG A 115 15.11 -4.58 7.62
CA ARG A 115 16.29 -3.70 7.61
C ARG A 115 16.18 -2.60 6.54
N ARG A 116 15.67 -2.92 5.35
CA ARG A 116 15.41 -1.91 4.31
C ARG A 116 14.36 -0.92 4.75
N LEU A 117 13.29 -1.37 5.42
CA LEU A 117 12.29 -0.48 5.99
C LEU A 117 12.90 0.51 6.98
N GLU A 118 13.67 0.02 7.96
CA GLU A 118 14.34 0.89 8.92
C GLU A 118 15.22 1.94 8.21
N ALA A 119 16.06 1.51 7.27
CA ALA A 119 16.93 2.41 6.52
C ALA A 119 16.15 3.48 5.74
N ARG A 120 14.98 3.14 5.17
CA ARG A 120 14.12 4.11 4.49
C ARG A 120 13.44 5.06 5.46
N LEU A 121 12.98 4.57 6.62
CA LEU A 121 12.41 5.43 7.66
C LEU A 121 13.42 6.42 8.22
N ASP A 122 14.68 6.00 8.40
CA ASP A 122 15.76 6.86 8.88
C ASP A 122 16.14 7.95 7.86
N GLN A 123 15.86 7.74 6.57
CA GLN A 123 16.05 8.74 5.51
C GLN A 123 14.89 9.74 5.41
N LEU A 124 13.73 9.44 5.99
CA LEU A 124 12.59 10.34 5.93
C LEU A 124 12.81 11.57 6.82
N LYS A 125 12.58 12.75 6.25
CA LYS A 125 12.49 14.00 7.02
C LYS A 125 11.30 13.91 7.99
N SER A 126 11.42 14.56 9.14
CA SER A 126 10.47 14.48 10.27
C SER A 126 9.02 14.91 9.97
N SER A 127 8.72 15.41 8.77
CA SER A 127 7.41 15.95 8.40
C SER A 127 6.43 14.94 7.77
N VAL A 128 6.88 13.74 7.37
CA VAL A 128 5.99 12.74 6.76
C VAL A 128 5.47 11.79 7.83
N GLN A 129 4.14 11.71 7.98
CA GLN A 129 3.52 10.73 8.87
C GLN A 129 3.57 9.35 8.24
N VAL A 130 3.99 8.34 9.01
CA VAL A 130 4.20 6.98 8.50
C VAL A 130 3.46 5.93 9.31
N VAL A 131 2.83 4.99 8.62
CA VAL A 131 2.31 3.73 9.15
C VAL A 131 3.16 2.59 8.60
N PRO A 132 4.12 2.06 9.39
CA PRO A 132 4.91 0.90 8.97
C PRO A 132 4.03 -0.36 8.98
N VAL A 133 4.15 -1.17 7.93
CA VAL A 133 3.41 -2.42 7.74
C VAL A 133 4.38 -3.55 7.46
N ILE A 134 4.25 -4.66 8.19
CA ILE A 134 4.98 -5.90 7.91
C ILE A 134 3.98 -6.96 7.44
N THR A 135 4.10 -7.41 6.19
CA THR A 135 3.23 -8.39 5.53
C THR A 135 3.76 -9.80 5.65
N ALA A 136 2.93 -10.78 5.26
CA ALA A 136 3.26 -12.20 5.27
C ALA A 136 3.71 -12.69 6.65
N VAL A 137 3.12 -12.16 7.72
CA VAL A 137 3.39 -12.61 9.08
C VAL A 137 2.67 -13.95 9.30
N PRO A 138 3.38 -15.05 9.62
CA PRO A 138 2.77 -16.38 9.71
C PRO A 138 1.85 -16.56 10.94
N GLY A 139 1.94 -15.67 11.93
CA GLY A 139 1.17 -15.72 13.17
C GLY A 139 0.72 -14.35 13.66
N ARG A 140 0.47 -14.22 14.97
CA ARG A 140 0.04 -12.96 15.59
C ARG A 140 1.20 -12.03 15.96
N SER A 141 2.42 -12.54 15.96
CA SER A 141 3.64 -11.81 16.33
C SER A 141 4.75 -12.07 15.34
N LEU A 142 5.72 -11.17 15.28
CA LEU A 142 6.92 -11.35 14.47
C LEU A 142 7.73 -12.56 14.96
N PRO A 143 8.26 -13.40 14.05
CA PRO A 143 9.28 -14.39 14.39
C PRO A 143 10.48 -13.73 15.08
N LYS A 144 11.11 -14.42 16.03
CA LYS A 144 12.26 -13.88 16.80
C LYS A 144 13.36 -13.25 15.93
N PRO A 145 13.81 -13.86 14.82
CA PRO A 145 14.84 -13.24 13.97
C PRO A 145 14.41 -11.89 13.38
N VAL A 146 13.13 -11.75 13.01
CA VAL A 146 12.57 -10.53 12.43
C VAL A 146 12.34 -9.47 13.51
N GLY A 147 11.79 -9.87 14.67
CA GLY A 147 11.60 -8.98 15.82
C GLY A 147 12.93 -8.47 16.41
N GLY A 148 14.00 -9.27 16.32
CA GLY A 148 15.33 -8.91 16.79
C GLY A 148 15.97 -7.77 15.99
N VAL A 149 15.59 -7.59 14.72
CA VAL A 149 16.19 -6.58 13.82
C VAL A 149 15.35 -5.31 13.66
N LEU A 150 14.27 -5.14 14.43
CA LEU A 150 13.55 -3.85 14.45
C LEU A 150 14.51 -2.76 14.92
N GLY A 151 14.68 -1.71 14.13
CA GLY A 151 15.49 -0.56 14.52
C GLY A 151 14.68 0.49 15.30
N PRO A 152 15.32 1.62 15.68
CA PRO A 152 14.70 2.67 16.48
C PRO A 152 13.38 3.22 15.90
N SER A 153 13.31 3.47 14.60
CA SER A 153 12.15 4.05 13.92
C SER A 153 10.95 3.09 13.93
N ILE A 154 11.17 1.81 13.61
CA ILE A 154 10.11 0.80 13.71
C ILE A 154 9.72 0.55 15.17
N ARG A 155 10.67 0.48 16.11
CA ARG A 155 10.38 0.29 17.55
C ARG A 155 9.56 1.43 18.13
N ARG A 156 9.88 2.68 17.81
CA ARG A 156 9.07 3.85 18.22
C ARG A 156 7.65 3.74 17.69
N SER A 157 7.49 3.34 16.44
CA SER A 157 6.17 3.13 15.83
C SER A 157 5.41 1.98 16.49
N ALA A 158 6.08 0.89 16.85
CA ALA A 158 5.49 -0.23 17.57
C ALA A 158 5.04 0.17 18.99
N ALA A 159 5.89 0.89 19.73
CA ALA A 159 5.57 1.39 21.07
C ALA A 159 4.39 2.38 21.05
N ALA A 160 4.25 3.14 19.97
CA ALA A 160 3.11 4.03 19.75
C ALA A 160 1.87 3.32 19.14
N GLY A 161 1.89 1.99 19.00
CA GLY A 161 0.77 1.22 18.43
C GLY A 161 0.51 1.45 16.94
N ARG A 162 1.47 2.03 16.21
CA ARG A 162 1.37 2.38 14.77
C ARG A 162 1.95 1.35 13.82
N LEU A 163 2.81 0.44 14.29
CA LEU A 163 3.28 -0.69 13.48
C LEU A 163 2.12 -1.69 13.29
N VAL A 164 1.79 -2.02 12.04
CA VAL A 164 0.74 -3.00 11.74
C VAL A 164 1.34 -4.27 11.14
N LEU A 165 0.88 -5.42 11.63
CA LEU A 165 1.24 -6.73 11.11
C LEU A 165 0.10 -7.26 10.23
N VAL A 166 0.40 -7.57 8.99
CA VAL A 166 -0.54 -8.15 8.02
C VAL A 166 -0.25 -9.65 7.89
N PRO A 167 -1.25 -10.52 8.14
CA PRO A 167 -1.04 -11.96 8.12
C PRO A 167 -0.75 -12.48 6.72
N GLU A 168 -0.04 -13.60 6.63
CA GLU A 168 0.12 -14.33 5.38
C GLU A 168 -1.25 -14.77 4.81
N CYS A 169 -1.45 -14.49 3.53
CA CYS A 169 -2.62 -14.88 2.76
C CYS A 169 -2.17 -15.75 1.58
N SER A 170 -2.14 -17.07 1.76
CA SER A 170 -1.61 -18.02 0.76
C SER A 170 -2.35 -17.96 -0.58
N SER A 171 -3.66 -17.70 -0.57
CA SER A 171 -4.47 -17.53 -1.78
C SER A 171 -3.96 -16.39 -2.65
N LEU A 172 -3.65 -15.23 -2.05
CA LEU A 172 -3.14 -14.06 -2.76
C LEU A 172 -1.70 -14.26 -3.26
N ARG A 173 -0.90 -15.06 -2.54
CA ARG A 173 0.47 -15.37 -2.97
C ARG A 173 0.50 -16.16 -4.29
N VAL A 174 -0.48 -17.03 -4.50
CA VAL A 174 -0.56 -17.90 -5.68
C VAL A 174 -1.42 -17.27 -6.78
N GLY A 175 -2.61 -16.78 -6.44
CA GLY A 175 -3.59 -16.28 -7.40
C GLY A 175 -3.54 -14.78 -7.67
N GLY A 176 -2.77 -14.03 -6.87
CA GLY A 176 -2.79 -12.57 -6.93
C GLY A 176 -4.13 -11.98 -6.50
N VAL A 177 -4.36 -10.73 -6.86
CA VAL A 177 -5.65 -10.05 -6.65
C VAL A 177 -6.57 -10.36 -7.84
N THR A 178 -7.77 -10.85 -7.54
CA THR A 178 -8.86 -11.05 -8.49
C THR A 178 -10.03 -10.12 -8.16
N VAL A 179 -11.13 -10.23 -8.88
CA VAL A 179 -12.40 -9.54 -8.57
C VAL A 179 -13.06 -9.98 -7.27
N ASP A 180 -12.66 -11.14 -6.71
CA ASP A 180 -13.24 -11.70 -5.49
C ASP A 180 -12.91 -10.84 -4.27
N PRO A 181 -13.78 -10.83 -3.23
CA PRO A 181 -13.51 -10.10 -2.00
C PRO A 181 -12.16 -10.48 -1.38
N LEU A 182 -11.45 -9.50 -0.83
CA LEU A 182 -10.18 -9.74 -0.14
C LEU A 182 -10.37 -10.71 1.04
N PRO A 183 -9.37 -11.53 1.40
CA PRO A 183 -9.48 -12.41 2.57
C PRO A 183 -9.81 -11.63 3.85
N ARG A 184 -10.75 -12.11 4.67
CA ARG A 184 -11.21 -11.41 5.89
C ARG A 184 -10.07 -10.99 6.82
N ARG A 185 -9.02 -11.81 6.93
CA ARG A 185 -7.83 -11.49 7.74
C ARG A 185 -7.07 -10.27 7.22
N LEU A 186 -6.99 -10.12 5.90
CA LEU A 186 -6.41 -8.93 5.27
C LEU A 186 -7.32 -7.71 5.48
N GLN A 187 -8.64 -7.87 5.33
CA GLN A 187 -9.60 -6.79 5.59
C GLN A 187 -9.49 -6.27 7.04
N SER A 188 -9.39 -7.17 8.03
CA SER A 188 -9.19 -6.78 9.43
C SER A 188 -7.90 -6.01 9.65
N ALA A 189 -6.78 -6.45 9.06
CA ALA A 189 -5.51 -5.73 9.15
C ALA A 189 -5.56 -4.37 8.45
N ALA A 190 -6.24 -4.30 7.29
CA ALA A 190 -6.45 -3.05 6.57
C ALA A 190 -7.33 -2.05 7.34
N GLY A 191 -8.33 -2.53 8.08
CA GLY A 191 -9.10 -1.69 9.00
C GLY A 191 -8.24 -1.05 10.09
N VAL A 192 -7.25 -1.79 10.62
CA VAL A 192 -6.27 -1.22 11.56
C VAL A 192 -5.37 -0.19 10.87
N ILE A 193 -4.86 -0.49 9.67
CA ILE A 193 -4.07 0.48 8.89
C ILE A 193 -4.89 1.75 8.64
N ALA A 194 -6.14 1.62 8.22
CA ALA A 194 -7.06 2.73 7.97
C ALA A 194 -7.32 3.57 9.22
N SER A 195 -7.47 2.95 10.41
CA SER A 195 -7.56 3.68 11.68
C SER A 195 -6.31 4.54 11.93
N ARG A 196 -5.12 3.95 11.76
CA ARG A 196 -3.85 4.68 11.94
C ARG A 196 -3.66 5.80 10.94
N VAL A 197 -4.07 5.58 9.69
CA VAL A 197 -4.06 6.63 8.67
C VAL A 197 -4.96 7.80 9.08
N LYS A 198 -6.18 7.54 9.57
CA LYS A 198 -7.11 8.59 10.03
C LYS A 198 -6.60 9.35 11.25
N GLU A 199 -5.89 8.68 12.17
CA GLU A 199 -5.27 9.32 13.34
C GLU A 199 -4.10 10.25 12.99
N LEU A 200 -3.50 10.07 11.81
CA LEU A 200 -2.32 10.81 11.35
C LEU A 200 -2.62 11.84 10.24
N SER A 201 -3.84 11.85 9.71
CA SER A 201 -4.30 12.78 8.66
C SER A 201 -4.91 14.04 9.27
#